data_AF-A0AAD7IPE7-F1
#
_entry.id   AF-A0AAD7IPE7-F1
#
_cell.length_a   1.000
_cell.length_b   1.000
_cell.length_c   1.000
_cell.angle_alpha   90.00
_cell.angle_beta   90.00
_cell.angle_gamma   90.00
#
_symmetry.space_group_name_H-M   'P 1'
#
loop_
_entity.id
_entity.type
_entity.pdbx_description
1 polymer ?
#
loop_
_entity_poly.entity_id
_entity_poly.type
_entity_poly.pdbx_seq_one_letter_code
_entity_poly.pdbx_strand_id
1 'polypeptide(L)'
;ASLLSLPNEVLSIIFENPKFPADYLCILAVLCRRLHFLALPIYFARNSMPSPQKSVVISLHPDGMDMLAALNMALFISTMEDITCIFPHPSCTSIFPLLPHLCRFRSFISRFPSVKSVTLQLDARNSMCNAAGDDVALRAWSSTLGALLNTLVEKRCTDLTVRYGGYLTRSYQLSSGKTKRAKRVLKSIKKLFRRSGGAMAGKGWEFRRAADQGRERALTSVSSKSSRPRTLTSLRIQSAVLMTPPCLNWTLSALRFCPITSLSISQISLENELWKASLTLIAKACPKLTSLSLSELETISDVEILKFCSRLPRLTSLRIGYNEEARGTPTRCRNGIVPEFRTLTSLVAPANFILYFL
;
A
#
# COMPACT_ATOMS: atom_id res chain seq x y z
N ALA A 1 -22.32 15.95 -46.17
CA ALA A 1 -22.98 15.50 -44.92
C ALA A 1 -21.96 15.57 -43.78
N SER A 2 -22.35 16.05 -42.61
CA SER A 2 -21.45 16.12 -41.44
C SER A 2 -21.49 14.80 -40.68
N LEU A 3 -20.40 14.38 -40.02
CA LEU A 3 -20.40 13.18 -39.17
C LEU A 3 -21.51 13.26 -38.10
N LEU A 4 -21.81 14.46 -37.60
CA LEU A 4 -22.84 14.69 -36.59
C LEU A 4 -24.27 14.58 -37.15
N SER A 5 -24.48 14.50 -38.47
CA SER A 5 -25.81 14.28 -39.04
C SER A 5 -26.20 12.79 -39.11
N LEU A 6 -25.26 11.87 -38.86
CA LEU A 6 -25.56 10.43 -38.82
C LEU A 6 -26.36 10.07 -37.56
N PRO A 7 -27.28 9.08 -37.61
CA PRO A 7 -27.92 8.50 -36.42
C PRO A 7 -26.93 7.86 -35.44
N ASN A 8 -27.32 7.67 -34.17
CA ASN A 8 -26.45 7.09 -33.15
C ASN A 8 -26.05 5.64 -33.48
N GLU A 9 -26.96 4.88 -34.06
CA GLU A 9 -26.79 3.48 -34.42
C GLU A 9 -25.67 3.32 -35.46
N VAL A 10 -25.68 4.20 -36.47
CA VAL A 10 -24.65 4.23 -37.51
C VAL A 10 -23.30 4.63 -36.93
N LEU A 11 -23.27 5.64 -36.05
CA LEU A 11 -22.05 6.06 -35.38
C LEU A 11 -21.47 4.95 -34.47
N SER A 12 -22.33 4.24 -33.73
CA SER A 12 -21.90 3.11 -32.90
C SER A 12 -21.28 2.01 -33.76
N ILE A 13 -21.88 1.64 -34.89
CA ILE A 13 -21.31 0.64 -35.81
C ILE A 13 -19.93 1.08 -36.34
N ILE A 14 -19.79 2.36 -36.69
CA ILE A 14 -18.50 2.91 -37.14
C ILE A 14 -17.46 2.83 -36.03
N PHE A 15 -17.82 3.25 -34.82
CA PHE A 15 -16.92 3.28 -33.67
C PHE A 15 -16.60 1.90 -33.12
N GLU A 16 -17.50 0.92 -33.27
CA GLU A 16 -17.30 -0.47 -32.87
C GLU A 16 -16.40 -1.24 -33.85
N ASN A 17 -16.29 -0.81 -35.10
CA ASN A 17 -15.42 -1.43 -36.11
C ASN A 17 -13.95 -1.48 -35.64
N PRO A 18 -13.34 -2.66 -35.44
CA PRO A 18 -11.98 -2.81 -34.92
C PRO A 18 -10.90 -2.05 -35.72
N LYS A 19 -11.17 -1.73 -36.99
CA LYS A 19 -10.25 -0.93 -37.83
C LYS A 19 -10.24 0.55 -37.44
N PHE A 20 -11.25 1.04 -36.74
CA PHE A 20 -11.29 2.41 -36.20
C PHE A 20 -10.33 2.51 -35.01
N PRO A 21 -9.29 3.37 -35.03
CA PRO A 21 -8.30 3.39 -33.96
C PRO A 21 -8.89 3.88 -32.63
N ALA A 22 -8.55 3.20 -31.53
CA ALA A 22 -9.12 3.48 -30.21
C ALA A 22 -8.77 4.90 -29.71
N ASP A 23 -7.59 5.42 -30.04
CA ASP A 23 -7.14 6.75 -29.59
C ASP A 23 -8.06 7.87 -30.11
N TYR A 24 -8.61 7.71 -31.32
CA TYR A 24 -9.57 8.65 -31.87
C TYR A 24 -10.90 8.64 -31.11
N LEU A 25 -11.29 7.54 -30.46
CA LEU A 25 -12.53 7.51 -29.65
C LEU A 25 -12.42 8.46 -28.46
N CYS A 26 -11.26 8.52 -27.81
CA CYS A 26 -11.01 9.48 -26.73
C CYS A 26 -11.03 10.92 -27.24
N ILE A 27 -10.41 11.20 -28.39
CA ILE A 27 -10.42 12.54 -29.00
C ILE A 27 -11.87 12.95 -29.35
N LEU A 28 -12.63 12.07 -30.01
CA LEU A 28 -14.02 12.29 -30.37
C LEU A 28 -14.90 12.57 -29.16
N ALA A 29 -14.65 11.89 -28.04
CA ALA A 29 -15.41 12.09 -26.81
C ALA A 29 -15.31 13.53 -26.27
N VAL A 30 -14.18 14.21 -26.50
CA VAL A 30 -13.98 15.60 -26.04
C VAL A 30 -14.67 16.63 -26.94
N LEU A 31 -14.99 16.27 -28.19
CA LEU A 31 -15.51 17.23 -29.17
C LEU A 31 -16.94 17.68 -28.87
N CYS A 32 -17.83 16.78 -28.43
CA CYS A 32 -19.19 17.16 -28.05
C CYS A 32 -19.84 16.14 -27.11
N ARG A 33 -20.87 16.58 -26.37
CA ARG A 33 -21.61 15.75 -25.40
C ARG A 33 -22.21 14.48 -26.02
N ARG A 34 -22.69 14.55 -27.28
CA ARG A 34 -23.25 13.37 -27.95
C ARG A 34 -22.18 12.31 -28.21
N LEU A 35 -21.04 12.71 -28.77
CA LEU A 35 -19.93 11.81 -29.03
C LEU A 35 -19.31 11.29 -27.73
N HIS A 36 -19.29 12.09 -26.67
CA HIS A 36 -18.87 11.68 -25.33
C HIS A 36 -19.57 10.41 -24.84
N PHE A 37 -20.90 10.36 -24.93
CA PHE A 37 -21.70 9.22 -24.47
C PHE A 37 -21.68 8.02 -25.42
N LEU A 38 -21.26 8.20 -26.68
CA LEU A 38 -21.12 7.09 -27.64
C LEU A 38 -19.71 6.51 -27.63
N ALA A 39 -18.68 7.36 -27.70
CA ALA A 39 -17.30 6.95 -27.92
C ALA A 39 -16.63 6.37 -26.67
N LEU A 40 -16.87 6.94 -25.47
CA LEU A 40 -16.21 6.45 -24.25
C LEU A 40 -16.64 5.03 -23.83
N PRO A 41 -17.93 4.64 -23.86
CA PRO A 41 -18.30 3.26 -23.57
C PRO A 41 -17.63 2.25 -24.51
N ILE A 42 -17.56 2.58 -25.81
CA ILE A 42 -16.88 1.74 -26.82
C ILE A 42 -15.38 1.69 -26.55
N TYR A 43 -14.75 2.84 -26.22
CA TYR A 43 -13.35 2.91 -25.84
C TYR A 43 -13.04 2.03 -24.62
N PHE A 44 -13.88 2.08 -23.58
CA PHE A 44 -13.71 1.25 -22.40
C PHE A 44 -13.93 -0.23 -22.69
N ALA A 45 -14.96 -0.58 -23.47
CA ALA A 45 -15.21 -1.97 -23.87
C ALA A 45 -14.01 -2.56 -24.63
N ARG A 46 -13.40 -1.81 -25.55
CA ARG A 46 -12.20 -2.22 -26.30
C ARG A 46 -10.97 -2.41 -25.43
N ASN A 47 -10.88 -1.68 -24.33
CA ASN A 47 -9.80 -1.81 -23.35
C ASN A 47 -10.16 -2.81 -22.23
N SER A 48 -11.06 -3.77 -22.48
CA SER A 48 -11.47 -4.81 -21.52
C SER A 48 -12.12 -4.27 -20.24
N MET A 49 -12.83 -3.13 -20.33
CA MET A 49 -13.52 -2.49 -19.20
C MET A 49 -14.97 -2.14 -19.53
N PRO A 50 -15.84 -3.14 -19.79
CA PRO A 50 -17.23 -2.89 -20.15
C PRO A 50 -18.06 -2.24 -19.02
N SER A 51 -17.58 -2.30 -17.78
CA SER A 51 -18.30 -1.76 -16.60
C SER A 51 -17.33 -1.04 -15.65
N PRO A 52 -16.88 0.18 -16.00
CA PRO A 52 -15.84 0.89 -15.25
C PRO A 52 -16.27 1.30 -13.83
N GLN A 53 -17.57 1.24 -13.50
CA GLN A 53 -18.10 1.49 -12.15
C GLN A 53 -17.87 0.30 -11.20
N LYS A 54 -17.78 -0.93 -11.72
CA LYS A 54 -17.61 -2.14 -10.89
C LYS A 54 -16.14 -2.43 -10.60
N SER A 55 -15.35 -2.56 -11.66
CA SER A 55 -13.94 -2.89 -11.52
C SER A 55 -13.15 -2.28 -12.66
N VAL A 56 -12.02 -1.68 -12.34
CA VAL A 56 -11.15 -0.98 -13.30
C VAL A 56 -9.69 -1.29 -13.00
N VAL A 57 -8.93 -1.59 -14.06
CA VAL A 57 -7.48 -1.76 -13.99
C VAL A 57 -6.84 -0.65 -14.82
N ILE A 58 -6.08 0.21 -14.15
CA ILE A 58 -5.51 1.43 -14.71
C ILE A 58 -3.99 1.26 -14.74
N SER A 59 -3.42 1.10 -15.92
CA SER A 59 -1.98 1.15 -16.13
C SER A 59 -1.58 2.58 -16.49
N LEU A 60 -0.74 3.20 -15.67
CA LEU A 60 -0.29 4.56 -15.88
C LEU A 60 0.97 4.57 -16.77
N HIS A 61 0.96 5.42 -17.78
CA HIS A 61 2.07 5.57 -18.72
C HIS A 61 2.76 6.93 -18.54
N PRO A 62 4.09 7.03 -18.78
CA PRO A 62 4.83 8.29 -18.65
C PRO A 62 4.35 9.43 -19.55
N ASP A 63 3.74 9.10 -20.69
CA ASP A 63 3.21 10.06 -21.68
C ASP A 63 1.91 10.75 -21.23
N GLY A 64 1.24 10.18 -20.22
CA GLY A 64 0.01 10.70 -19.65
C GLY A 64 -1.26 10.41 -20.46
N MET A 65 -1.17 9.84 -21.66
CA MET A 65 -2.29 9.48 -22.53
C MET A 65 -2.79 8.07 -22.23
N ASP A 66 -3.17 7.86 -20.97
CA ASP A 66 -3.58 6.54 -20.49
C ASP A 66 -5.06 6.51 -20.07
N MET A 67 -5.48 5.32 -19.63
CA MET A 67 -6.84 5.04 -19.23
C MET A 67 -7.37 5.98 -18.15
N LEU A 68 -6.49 6.50 -17.28
CA LEU A 68 -6.89 7.44 -16.23
C LEU A 68 -7.38 8.77 -16.82
N ALA A 69 -6.85 9.20 -17.97
CA ALA A 69 -7.32 10.39 -18.66
C ALA A 69 -8.75 10.18 -19.20
N ALA A 70 -9.00 9.05 -19.86
CA ALA A 70 -10.34 8.70 -20.36
C ALA A 70 -11.38 8.58 -19.22
N LEU A 71 -11.03 7.89 -18.13
CA LEU A 71 -11.86 7.83 -16.93
C LEU A 71 -12.05 9.19 -16.28
N ASN A 72 -11.07 10.10 -16.38
CA ASN A 72 -11.23 11.44 -15.87
C ASN A 72 -12.29 12.23 -16.63
N MET A 73 -12.37 12.03 -17.95
CA MET A 73 -13.34 12.71 -18.80
C MET A 73 -14.75 12.13 -18.64
N ALA A 74 -14.88 10.84 -18.35
CA ALA A 74 -16.17 10.12 -18.30
C ALA A 74 -17.17 10.68 -17.26
N LEU A 75 -18.07 11.55 -17.73
CA LEU A 75 -19.11 12.20 -16.91
C LEU A 75 -20.17 11.25 -16.30
N PHE A 76 -20.32 10.03 -16.85
CA PHE A 76 -21.31 9.04 -16.37
C PHE A 76 -20.80 8.15 -15.23
N ILE A 77 -19.53 8.30 -14.81
CA ILE A 77 -18.96 7.52 -13.72
C ILE A 77 -19.02 8.36 -12.44
N SER A 78 -20.01 8.11 -11.61
CA SER A 78 -20.19 8.79 -10.31
C SER A 78 -19.65 7.99 -9.12
N THR A 79 -19.49 6.68 -9.27
CA THR A 79 -19.06 5.75 -8.21
C THR A 79 -18.14 4.69 -8.79
N MET A 80 -17.22 4.19 -7.96
CA MET A 80 -16.36 3.07 -8.30
C MET A 80 -16.27 2.09 -7.12
N GLU A 81 -16.49 0.81 -7.39
CA GLU A 81 -16.32 -0.22 -6.37
C GLU A 81 -14.84 -0.61 -6.26
N ASP A 82 -14.26 -1.21 -7.29
CA ASP A 82 -12.90 -1.74 -7.24
C ASP A 82 -11.95 -1.03 -8.22
N ILE A 83 -10.84 -0.50 -7.72
CA ILE A 83 -9.84 0.19 -8.55
C ILE A 83 -8.47 -0.45 -8.33
N THR A 84 -7.86 -0.93 -9.41
CA THR A 84 -6.45 -1.32 -9.42
C THR A 84 -5.65 -0.31 -10.23
N CYS A 85 -4.67 0.34 -9.61
CA CYS A 85 -3.80 1.29 -10.28
C CYS A 85 -2.37 0.77 -10.30
N ILE A 86 -1.84 0.54 -11.50
CA ILE A 86 -0.49 0.08 -11.78
C ILE A 86 0.34 1.29 -12.19
N PHE A 87 1.29 1.65 -11.35
CA PHE A 87 2.19 2.76 -11.60
C PHE A 87 3.36 2.32 -12.51
N PRO A 88 3.90 3.21 -13.35
CA PRO A 88 5.07 2.89 -14.14
C PRO A 88 6.24 2.62 -13.20
N HIS A 89 7.10 1.67 -13.57
CA HIS A 89 8.34 1.41 -12.86
C HIS A 89 9.19 2.69 -12.83
N PRO A 90 9.42 3.32 -11.68
CA PRO A 90 10.32 4.45 -11.63
C PRO A 90 11.74 3.96 -11.86
N SER A 91 12.58 4.81 -12.44
CA SER A 91 14.00 4.50 -12.59
C SER A 91 14.59 4.20 -11.22
N CYS A 92 15.49 3.21 -11.12
CA CYS A 92 16.18 2.91 -9.86
C CYS A 92 17.07 4.07 -9.35
N THR A 93 17.12 5.19 -10.08
CA THR A 93 17.88 6.39 -9.72
C THR A 93 17.05 7.44 -8.99
N SER A 94 15.74 7.51 -9.21
CA SER A 94 14.92 8.63 -8.71
C SER A 94 13.44 8.27 -8.58
N ILE A 95 12.83 8.73 -7.49
CA ILE A 95 11.39 8.58 -7.25
C ILE A 95 10.55 9.68 -7.91
N PHE A 96 11.18 10.78 -8.36
CA PHE A 96 10.48 11.95 -8.90
C PHE A 96 9.54 11.64 -10.07
N PRO A 97 9.89 10.77 -11.04
CA PRO A 97 8.98 10.42 -12.13
C PRO A 97 7.65 9.81 -11.65
N LEU A 98 7.62 9.19 -10.48
CA LEU A 98 6.41 8.57 -9.93
C LEU A 98 5.47 9.57 -9.25
N LEU A 99 5.97 10.71 -8.77
CA LEU A 99 5.19 11.67 -8.00
C LEU A 99 4.02 12.29 -8.80
N PRO A 100 4.19 12.72 -10.06
CA PRO A 100 3.08 13.24 -10.88
C PRO A 100 1.96 12.21 -11.04
N HIS A 101 2.28 10.93 -11.20
CA HIS A 101 1.30 9.86 -11.33
C HIS A 101 0.48 9.67 -10.04
N LEU A 102 1.15 9.68 -8.88
CA LEU A 102 0.47 9.61 -7.58
C LEU A 102 -0.46 10.83 -7.38
N CYS A 103 -0.01 12.03 -7.74
CA CYS A 103 -0.83 13.23 -7.68
C CYS A 103 -2.04 13.13 -8.61
N ARG A 104 -1.86 12.68 -9.85
CA ARG A 104 -2.95 12.54 -10.83
C ARG A 104 -3.98 11.50 -10.38
N PHE A 105 -3.52 10.36 -9.86
CA PHE A 105 -4.40 9.34 -9.32
C PHE A 105 -5.14 9.82 -8.07
N ARG A 106 -4.47 10.54 -7.17
CA ARG A 106 -5.13 11.18 -6.02
C ARG A 106 -6.25 12.13 -6.48
N SER A 107 -5.97 13.00 -7.45
CA SER A 107 -6.98 13.93 -8.00
C SER A 107 -8.17 13.21 -8.60
N PHE A 108 -7.93 12.09 -9.29
CA PHE A 108 -8.99 11.22 -9.80
C PHE A 108 -9.86 10.66 -8.66
N ILE A 109 -9.26 10.06 -7.63
CA ILE A 109 -10.00 9.50 -6.50
C ILE A 109 -10.78 10.59 -5.74
N SER A 110 -10.22 11.79 -5.64
CA SER A 110 -10.87 12.93 -4.98
C SER A 110 -12.23 13.32 -5.57
N ARG A 111 -12.51 12.93 -6.83
CA ARG A 111 -13.80 13.22 -7.49
C ARG A 111 -14.94 12.33 -7.03
N PHE A 112 -14.64 11.13 -6.54
CA PHE A 112 -15.67 10.20 -6.10
C PHE A 112 -16.12 10.51 -4.66
N PRO A 113 -17.41 10.32 -4.34
CA PRO A 113 -17.89 10.42 -2.96
C PRO A 113 -17.40 9.24 -2.10
N SER A 114 -17.29 8.06 -2.72
CA SER A 114 -16.79 6.83 -2.09
C SER A 114 -16.10 5.93 -3.11
N VAL A 115 -15.09 5.20 -2.66
CA VAL A 115 -14.46 4.08 -3.37
C VAL A 115 -14.41 2.91 -2.40
N LYS A 116 -14.76 1.70 -2.81
CA LYS A 116 -14.84 0.54 -1.90
C LYS A 116 -13.47 -0.12 -1.72
N SER A 117 -12.87 -0.57 -2.81
CA SER A 117 -11.60 -1.29 -2.82
C SER A 117 -10.57 -0.60 -3.71
N VAL A 118 -9.35 -0.43 -3.21
CA VAL A 118 -8.24 0.15 -3.97
C VAL A 118 -6.99 -0.72 -3.85
N THR A 119 -6.42 -1.07 -4.99
CA THR A 119 -5.11 -1.72 -5.11
C THR A 119 -4.12 -0.77 -5.77
N LEU A 120 -3.08 -0.39 -5.04
CA LEU A 120 -1.95 0.38 -5.55
C LEU A 120 -0.81 -0.58 -5.87
N GLN A 121 -0.37 -0.66 -7.11
CA GLN A 121 0.81 -1.41 -7.50
C GLN A 121 1.92 -0.43 -7.87
N LEU A 122 2.82 -0.16 -6.92
CA LEU A 122 3.83 0.90 -7.03
C LEU A 122 5.00 0.54 -7.96
N ASP A 123 5.13 -0.74 -8.32
CA ASP A 123 6.27 -1.28 -9.04
C ASP A 123 5.94 -2.64 -9.68
N ALA A 124 6.86 -3.18 -10.48
CA ALA A 124 6.84 -4.56 -10.93
C ALA A 124 7.19 -5.53 -9.80
N ARG A 125 6.66 -6.76 -9.90
CA ARG A 125 7.04 -7.87 -9.01
C ARG A 125 8.55 -8.11 -9.15
N ASN A 126 9.24 -8.26 -8.03
CA ASN A 126 10.70 -8.50 -7.94
C ASN A 126 11.60 -7.33 -8.38
N SER A 127 11.07 -6.11 -8.47
CA SER A 127 11.93 -4.94 -8.64
C SER A 127 12.89 -4.80 -7.45
N MET A 128 14.18 -4.73 -7.77
CA MET A 128 15.26 -4.55 -6.81
C MET A 128 15.66 -3.08 -6.64
N CYS A 129 14.84 -2.14 -7.13
CA CYS A 129 15.14 -0.73 -7.00
C CYS A 129 15.12 -0.31 -5.52
N ASN A 130 16.32 -0.11 -4.98
CA ASN A 130 16.56 0.33 -3.61
C ASN A 130 17.08 1.77 -3.57
N ALA A 131 16.62 2.61 -4.51
CA ALA A 131 17.06 3.99 -4.65
C ALA A 131 16.99 4.71 -3.30
N ALA A 132 18.18 5.06 -2.79
CA ALA A 132 18.36 5.91 -1.64
C ALA A 132 18.12 7.34 -2.09
N GLY A 133 16.89 7.82 -1.99
CA GLY A 133 16.59 9.23 -2.27
C GLY A 133 17.20 10.13 -1.20
N ASP A 134 17.59 11.35 -1.59
CA ASP A 134 17.96 12.41 -0.66
C ASP A 134 16.76 12.85 0.21
N ASP A 135 16.99 13.79 1.13
CA ASP A 135 15.93 14.29 2.02
C ASP A 135 14.78 14.96 1.24
N VAL A 136 15.07 15.58 0.09
CA VAL A 136 14.06 16.22 -0.79
C VAL A 136 13.14 15.16 -1.39
N ALA A 137 13.70 14.11 -1.99
CA ALA A 137 12.98 12.98 -2.55
C ALA A 137 12.17 12.25 -1.48
N LEU A 138 12.75 12.03 -0.30
CA LEU A 138 12.08 11.42 0.85
C LEU A 138 10.85 12.22 1.28
N ARG A 139 10.99 13.54 1.46
CA ARG A 139 9.90 14.44 1.86
C ARG A 139 8.81 14.47 0.79
N ALA A 140 9.18 14.61 -0.48
CA ALA A 140 8.25 14.66 -1.59
C ALA A 140 7.46 13.35 -1.73
N TRP A 141 8.13 12.20 -1.62
CA TRP A 141 7.50 10.89 -1.59
C TRP A 141 6.55 10.71 -0.41
N SER A 142 7.04 10.93 0.81
CA SER A 142 6.27 10.80 2.05
C SER A 142 5.00 11.64 2.04
N SER A 143 5.11 12.88 1.58
CA SER A 143 3.99 13.82 1.45
C SER A 143 3.00 13.35 0.38
N THR A 144 3.48 12.99 -0.82
CA THR A 144 2.62 12.66 -1.95
C THR A 144 1.87 11.34 -1.73
N LEU A 145 2.59 10.27 -1.40
CA LEU A 145 1.97 8.97 -1.10
C LEU A 145 1.07 9.08 0.13
N GLY A 146 1.51 9.81 1.16
CA GLY A 146 0.71 10.06 2.35
C GLY A 146 -0.61 10.77 2.08
N ALA A 147 -0.58 11.80 1.23
CA ALA A 147 -1.79 12.50 0.83
C ALA A 147 -2.74 11.60 0.01
N LEU A 148 -2.20 10.74 -0.86
CA LEU A 148 -3.00 9.74 -1.57
C LEU A 148 -3.67 8.77 -0.59
N LEU A 149 -2.89 8.15 0.30
CA LEU A 149 -3.40 7.19 1.29
C LEU A 149 -4.45 7.83 2.22
N ASN A 150 -4.24 9.09 2.63
CA ASN A 150 -5.24 9.84 3.40
C ASN A 150 -6.52 10.11 2.59
N THR A 151 -6.39 10.47 1.31
CA THR A 151 -7.53 10.63 0.41
C THR A 151 -8.34 9.34 0.33
N LEU A 152 -7.70 8.17 0.21
CA LEU A 152 -8.40 6.88 0.18
C LEU A 152 -9.24 6.64 1.45
N VAL A 153 -8.68 6.91 2.63
CA VAL A 153 -9.40 6.80 3.90
C VAL A 153 -10.56 7.79 3.98
N GLU A 154 -10.37 9.03 3.52
CA GLU A 154 -11.41 10.07 3.48
C GLU A 154 -12.52 9.77 2.48
N LYS A 155 -12.21 9.03 1.41
CA LYS A 155 -13.15 8.54 0.39
C LYS A 155 -13.76 7.19 0.72
N ARG A 156 -13.86 6.86 2.01
CA ARG A 156 -14.58 5.69 2.53
C ARG A 156 -14.10 4.33 1.98
N CYS A 157 -12.82 4.22 1.61
CA CYS A 157 -12.21 2.95 1.24
C CYS A 157 -12.33 1.92 2.38
N THR A 158 -12.88 0.74 2.06
CA THR A 158 -13.04 -0.40 2.99
C THR A 158 -11.88 -1.38 2.88
N ASP A 159 -11.32 -1.52 1.67
CA ASP A 159 -10.29 -2.49 1.32
C ASP A 159 -9.12 -1.81 0.61
N LEU A 160 -7.94 -1.77 1.27
CA LEU A 160 -6.74 -1.19 0.68
C LEU A 160 -5.66 -2.26 0.51
N THR A 161 -5.14 -2.38 -0.71
CA THR A 161 -3.97 -3.19 -1.02
C THR A 161 -2.85 -2.30 -1.55
N VAL A 162 -1.64 -2.43 -1.01
CA VAL A 162 -0.44 -1.77 -1.56
C VAL A 162 0.60 -2.82 -1.90
N ARG A 163 0.92 -2.96 -3.18
CA ARG A 163 1.79 -3.98 -3.76
C ARG A 163 3.08 -3.38 -4.26
N TYR A 164 4.17 -4.09 -3.98
CA TYR A 164 5.51 -3.83 -4.49
C TYR A 164 6.01 -2.42 -4.14
N GLY A 165 7.19 -2.05 -4.64
CA GLY A 165 7.85 -0.80 -4.28
C GLY A 165 8.80 -0.98 -3.09
N GLY A 166 10.07 -1.19 -3.40
CA GLY A 166 11.19 -1.20 -2.45
C GLY A 166 11.82 0.17 -2.22
N TYR A 167 11.30 1.22 -2.88
CA TYR A 167 11.85 2.57 -2.82
C TYR A 167 11.93 3.09 -1.39
N LEU A 168 13.07 3.70 -1.06
CA LEU A 168 13.32 4.30 0.24
C LEU A 168 13.20 3.32 1.43
N THR A 169 13.14 2.01 1.22
CA THR A 169 13.16 1.04 2.33
C THR A 169 14.48 1.09 3.09
N ARG A 170 15.58 1.40 2.38
CA ARG A 170 16.93 1.61 2.92
C ARG A 170 17.19 3.02 3.44
N SER A 171 16.19 3.89 3.38
CA SER A 171 16.29 5.26 3.90
C SER A 171 16.39 5.35 5.40
N TYR A 172 15.93 4.32 6.09
CA TYR A 172 16.02 4.23 7.53
C TYR A 172 16.73 2.95 7.91
N GLN A 173 17.70 3.07 8.79
CA GLN A 173 18.40 1.97 9.41
C GLN A 173 17.89 1.79 10.84
N LEU A 174 17.78 0.53 11.28
CA LEU A 174 17.44 0.23 12.66
C LEU A 174 18.71 0.25 13.51
N SER A 175 18.81 1.20 14.42
CA SER A 175 19.92 1.27 15.37
C SER A 175 19.56 0.52 16.65
N SER A 176 20.25 -0.59 16.93
CA SER A 176 20.13 -1.30 18.21
C SER A 176 21.07 -0.66 19.25
N GLY A 177 20.54 -0.22 20.39
CA GLY A 177 21.24 0.60 21.39
C GLY A 177 22.31 -0.12 22.22
N LYS A 178 22.97 -1.16 21.69
CA LYS A 178 23.96 -1.99 22.41
C LYS A 178 25.38 -1.41 22.45
N THR A 179 25.66 -0.26 21.84
CA THR A 179 27.02 0.32 21.88
C THR A 179 27.31 0.94 23.25
N LYS A 180 27.95 0.13 24.11
CA LYS A 180 28.34 0.45 25.50
C LYS A 180 29.31 1.65 25.64
N ARG A 181 29.86 2.20 24.54
CA ARG A 181 30.96 3.19 24.58
C ARG A 181 30.53 4.67 24.64
N ALA A 182 29.27 5.01 24.36
CA ALA A 182 28.82 6.42 24.27
C ALA A 182 27.97 6.92 25.46
N LYS A 183 28.10 6.30 26.65
CA LYS A 183 27.21 6.59 27.80
C LYS A 183 27.46 7.94 28.50
N ARG A 184 28.59 8.63 28.28
CA ARG A 184 28.91 9.88 29.02
C ARG A 184 28.43 11.18 28.35
N VAL A 185 28.28 11.24 27.04
CA VAL A 185 27.85 12.48 26.33
C VAL A 185 26.34 12.53 26.03
N LEU A 186 25.63 11.39 26.06
CA LEU A 186 24.23 11.30 25.64
C LEU A 186 23.17 11.67 26.70
N LYS A 187 23.53 11.88 27.97
CA LYS A 187 22.53 12.19 29.01
C LYS A 187 21.84 13.55 28.79
N SER A 188 22.54 14.53 28.23
CA SER A 188 21.98 15.86 27.94
C SER A 188 21.16 15.89 26.64
N ILE A 189 21.50 15.06 25.66
CA ILE A 189 20.80 15.00 24.35
C ILE A 189 19.48 14.21 24.43
N LYS A 190 19.36 13.24 25.34
CA LYS A 190 18.12 12.46 25.53
C LYS A 190 16.90 13.29 25.96
N LYS A 191 17.10 14.44 26.62
CA LYS A 191 15.98 15.35 26.99
C LYS A 191 15.42 16.10 25.77
N LEU A 192 16.23 16.39 24.76
CA LEU A 192 15.78 17.03 23.51
C LEU A 192 15.06 16.06 22.58
N PHE A 193 15.47 14.79 22.53
CA PHE A 193 14.81 13.78 21.68
C PHE A 193 13.49 13.22 22.24
N ARG A 194 13.16 13.45 23.52
CA ARG A 194 11.90 12.98 24.13
C ARG A 194 10.67 13.79 23.68
N ARG A 195 10.84 14.96 23.08
CA ARG A 195 9.71 15.82 22.67
C ARG A 195 9.10 15.46 21.31
N SER A 196 9.79 14.68 20.46
CA SER A 196 9.17 14.10 19.26
C SER A 196 8.78 12.64 19.52
N GLY A 197 7.68 12.45 20.24
CA GLY A 197 7.08 11.15 20.59
C GLY A 197 6.52 10.36 19.40
N GLY A 198 7.27 10.26 18.30
CA GLY A 198 6.89 9.46 17.14
C GLY A 198 7.08 7.97 17.42
N ALA A 199 6.24 7.13 16.79
CA ALA A 199 6.21 5.67 16.91
C ALA A 199 7.46 4.93 16.36
N MET A 200 8.61 5.61 16.30
CA MET A 200 9.82 5.25 15.56
C MET A 200 10.94 4.70 16.45
N ALA A 201 10.70 4.58 17.75
CA ALA A 201 11.66 4.04 18.71
C ALA A 201 10.96 3.11 19.70
N GLY A 202 11.70 2.08 20.14
CA GLY A 202 11.28 1.12 21.14
C GLY A 202 12.35 0.90 22.20
N LYS A 203 12.10 -0.05 23.11
CA LYS A 203 13.06 -0.41 24.16
C LYS A 203 14.30 -1.05 23.51
N GLY A 204 15.36 -0.25 23.34
CA GLY A 204 16.66 -0.70 22.83
C GLY A 204 16.83 -0.64 21.32
N TRP A 205 15.89 -0.06 20.58
CA TRP A 205 16.04 0.16 19.14
C TRP A 205 15.37 1.48 18.71
N GLU A 206 15.85 2.07 17.63
CA GLU A 206 15.20 3.20 16.96
C GLU A 206 15.50 3.22 15.47
N PHE A 207 14.53 3.68 14.67
CA PHE A 207 14.77 3.99 13.27
C PHE A 207 15.53 5.30 13.15
N ARG A 208 16.66 5.29 12.46
CA ARG A 208 17.46 6.47 12.15
C ARG A 208 17.59 6.61 10.63
N ARG A 209 17.55 7.85 10.15
CA ARG A 209 17.93 8.16 8.77
C ARG A 209 19.37 7.69 8.54
N ALA A 210 19.63 7.00 7.44
CA ALA A 210 20.97 6.56 7.08
C ALA A 210 21.88 7.80 6.91
N ALA A 211 23.09 7.77 7.49
CA ALA A 211 23.93 8.98 7.62
C ALA A 211 24.38 9.55 6.27
N ASP A 212 24.50 8.67 5.27
CA ASP A 212 24.82 8.94 3.88
C ASP A 212 23.63 9.50 3.07
N GLN A 213 22.40 9.42 3.59
CA GLN A 213 21.19 9.79 2.86
C GLN A 213 20.50 11.06 3.38
N GLY A 214 20.96 11.60 4.52
CA GLY A 214 20.49 12.88 5.05
C GLY A 214 20.14 12.83 6.53
N ARG A 215 19.37 13.81 7.00
CA ARG A 215 19.03 14.00 8.42
C ARG A 215 17.54 14.15 8.67
N GLU A 216 16.74 14.33 7.62
CA GLU A 216 15.33 14.60 7.75
C GLU A 216 14.52 13.38 8.24
N ARG A 217 13.52 13.69 9.07
CA ARG A 217 12.49 12.74 9.52
C ARG A 217 11.16 13.13 8.92
N ALA A 218 10.95 12.80 7.65
CA ALA A 218 9.63 12.86 7.05
C ALA A 218 8.81 11.68 7.60
N LEU A 219 7.70 11.96 8.27
CA LEU A 219 6.80 10.93 8.77
C LEU A 219 5.41 11.18 8.21
N THR A 220 4.86 10.17 7.55
CA THR A 220 3.48 10.22 7.10
C THR A 220 2.58 9.79 8.26
N SER A 221 1.50 10.51 8.53
CA SER A 221 0.49 10.12 9.51
C SER A 221 -0.89 10.18 8.89
N VAL A 222 -1.82 9.37 9.41
CA VAL A 222 -3.23 9.54 9.07
C VAL A 222 -3.70 10.89 9.58
N SER A 223 -4.34 11.68 8.73
CA SER A 223 -4.89 12.98 9.11
C SER A 223 -5.91 12.80 10.25
N SER A 224 -5.69 13.45 11.39
CA SER A 224 -6.64 13.45 12.52
C SER A 224 -7.80 14.43 12.31
N LYS A 225 -7.72 15.30 11.29
CA LYS A 225 -8.63 16.44 11.11
C LYS A 225 -9.97 16.07 10.49
N SER A 226 -10.15 14.84 9.99
CA SER A 226 -11.44 14.43 9.45
C SER A 226 -12.36 13.99 10.60
N SER A 227 -13.43 14.76 10.84
CA SER A 227 -14.56 14.37 11.69
C SER A 227 -15.37 13.21 11.11
N ARG A 228 -15.06 12.79 9.88
CA ARG A 228 -15.78 11.76 9.15
C ARG A 228 -15.45 10.36 9.70
N PRO A 229 -16.45 9.47 9.78
CA PRO A 229 -16.21 8.08 10.16
C PRO A 229 -15.29 7.41 9.15
N ARG A 230 -14.28 6.70 9.66
CA ARG A 230 -13.32 5.92 8.86
C ARG A 230 -13.90 4.53 8.63
N THR A 231 -13.86 4.04 7.39
CA THR A 231 -14.50 2.78 7.00
C THR A 231 -13.50 1.69 6.59
N LEU A 232 -12.19 1.96 6.64
CA LEU A 232 -11.17 0.99 6.26
C LEU A 232 -11.16 -0.19 7.25
N THR A 233 -11.61 -1.36 6.78
CA THR A 233 -11.75 -2.60 7.55
C THR A 233 -10.69 -3.63 7.19
N SER A 234 -10.11 -3.54 6.00
CA SER A 234 -9.21 -4.52 5.41
C SER A 234 -7.97 -3.85 4.83
N LEU A 235 -6.79 -4.26 5.29
CA LEU A 235 -5.51 -3.74 4.84
C LEU A 235 -4.60 -4.89 4.39
N ARG A 236 -4.18 -4.86 3.13
CA ARG A 236 -3.22 -5.81 2.56
C ARG A 236 -1.90 -5.11 2.25
N ILE A 237 -0.89 -5.45 3.01
CA ILE A 237 0.46 -4.91 2.90
C ILE A 237 1.29 -5.90 2.09
N GLN A 238 1.55 -5.54 0.83
CA GLN A 238 2.43 -6.28 -0.08
C GLN A 238 3.63 -5.44 -0.53
N SER A 239 3.96 -4.43 0.26
CA SER A 239 5.03 -3.48 0.01
C SER A 239 5.77 -3.17 1.30
N ALA A 240 7.09 -3.26 1.24
CA ALA A 240 7.97 -2.90 2.35
C ALA A 240 7.83 -1.42 2.73
N VAL A 241 7.39 -0.54 1.82
CA VAL A 241 7.22 0.91 2.09
C VAL A 241 6.27 1.19 3.25
N LEU A 242 5.26 0.33 3.47
CA LEU A 242 4.30 0.47 4.57
C LEU A 242 4.80 -0.15 5.88
N MET A 243 5.87 -0.93 5.83
CA MET A 243 6.49 -1.59 6.98
C MET A 243 7.70 -0.83 7.50
N THR A 244 8.26 0.08 6.69
CA THR A 244 9.39 0.94 7.06
C THR A 244 8.99 2.41 7.02
N PRO A 245 9.73 3.30 7.71
CA PRO A 245 9.52 4.72 7.55
C PRO A 245 9.88 5.16 6.13
N PRO A 246 9.20 6.20 5.59
CA PRO A 246 8.33 7.14 6.29
C PRO A 246 6.87 6.69 6.48
N CYS A 247 6.41 5.65 5.75
CA CYS A 247 4.98 5.31 5.73
C CYS A 247 4.55 4.36 6.85
N LEU A 248 5.47 3.73 7.57
CA LEU A 248 5.15 2.93 8.77
C LEU A 248 4.29 3.72 9.76
N ASN A 249 4.56 5.01 9.98
CA ASN A 249 3.76 5.81 10.91
C ASN A 249 2.31 6.01 10.42
N TRP A 250 2.09 6.05 9.10
CA TRP A 250 0.76 6.07 8.52
C TRP A 250 0.07 4.72 8.76
N THR A 251 0.74 3.61 8.49
CA THR A 251 0.23 2.25 8.74
C THR A 251 -0.20 2.07 10.19
N LEU A 252 0.66 2.46 11.14
CA LEU A 252 0.34 2.35 12.57
C LEU A 252 -0.83 3.25 12.98
N SER A 253 -0.95 4.43 12.38
CA SER A 253 -2.08 5.33 12.62
C SER A 253 -3.37 4.75 12.03
N ALA A 254 -3.32 4.18 10.83
CA ALA A 254 -4.47 3.53 10.21
C ALA A 254 -4.95 2.35 11.08
N LEU A 255 -4.05 1.48 11.54
CA LEU A 255 -4.38 0.36 12.42
C LEU A 255 -5.01 0.79 13.75
N ARG A 256 -4.58 1.93 14.32
CA ARG A 256 -5.12 2.43 15.59
C ARG A 256 -6.49 3.07 15.45
N PHE A 257 -6.70 3.81 14.38
CA PHE A 257 -7.83 4.73 14.27
C PHE A 257 -8.90 4.29 13.26
N CYS A 258 -8.57 3.41 12.32
CA CYS A 258 -9.54 2.78 11.43
C CYS A 258 -10.06 1.47 12.06
N PRO A 259 -11.30 1.04 11.73
CA PRO A 259 -11.87 -0.20 12.24
C PRO A 259 -11.30 -1.44 11.51
N ILE A 260 -9.98 -1.54 11.36
CA ILE A 260 -9.32 -2.64 10.64
C ILE A 260 -9.48 -3.93 11.44
N THR A 261 -10.16 -4.91 10.85
CA THR A 261 -10.37 -6.25 11.39
C THR A 261 -9.61 -7.32 10.61
N SER A 262 -9.25 -7.03 9.35
CA SER A 262 -8.47 -7.93 8.49
C SER A 262 -7.13 -7.31 8.08
N LEU A 263 -6.04 -8.02 8.32
CA LEU A 263 -4.68 -7.63 7.94
C LEU A 263 -4.03 -8.78 7.17
N SER A 264 -3.53 -8.49 5.97
CA SER A 264 -2.69 -9.40 5.20
C SER A 264 -1.31 -8.80 5.03
N ILE A 265 -0.25 -9.53 5.33
CA ILE A 265 1.13 -9.14 5.05
C ILE A 265 1.75 -10.22 4.17
N SER A 266 2.17 -9.88 2.95
CA SER A 266 2.74 -10.88 2.05
C SER A 266 3.70 -10.33 1.02
N GLN A 267 4.60 -11.15 0.45
CA GLN A 267 5.52 -10.74 -0.62
C GLN A 267 6.43 -9.58 -0.21
N ILE A 268 6.97 -9.64 1.02
CA ILE A 268 7.85 -8.61 1.57
C ILE A 268 9.17 -9.25 1.98
N SER A 269 10.26 -8.59 1.56
CA SER A 269 11.62 -8.88 2.01
C SER A 269 12.12 -7.74 2.88
N LEU A 270 12.49 -8.05 4.12
CA LEU A 270 13.08 -7.13 5.10
C LEU A 270 14.18 -7.85 5.85
N GLU A 271 15.04 -7.12 6.56
CA GLU A 271 15.98 -7.72 7.50
C GLU A 271 15.24 -8.23 8.77
N ASN A 272 15.74 -9.29 9.40
CA ASN A 272 15.09 -9.92 10.57
C ASN A 272 14.86 -8.93 11.74
N GLU A 273 15.78 -8.00 11.98
CA GLU A 273 15.62 -6.98 13.02
C GLU A 273 14.52 -5.95 12.66
N LEU A 274 14.37 -5.63 11.36
CA LEU A 274 13.28 -4.77 10.87
C LEU A 274 11.93 -5.46 11.01
N TRP A 275 11.84 -6.76 10.71
CA TRP A 275 10.64 -7.56 10.95
C TRP A 275 10.21 -7.50 12.41
N LYS A 276 11.13 -7.79 13.32
CA LYS A 276 10.88 -7.77 14.77
C LYS A 276 10.40 -6.42 15.27
N ALA A 277 11.03 -5.32 14.82
CA ALA A 277 10.63 -3.97 15.19
C ALA A 277 9.23 -3.63 14.65
N SER A 278 9.00 -3.89 13.37
CA SER A 278 7.76 -3.54 12.66
C SER A 278 6.57 -4.34 13.17
N LEU A 279 6.69 -5.67 13.32
CA LEU A 279 5.63 -6.52 13.88
C LEU A 279 5.34 -6.17 15.35
N THR A 280 6.36 -5.79 16.12
CA THR A 280 6.14 -5.30 17.50
C THR A 280 5.32 -4.02 17.53
N LEU A 281 5.56 -3.09 16.60
CA LEU A 281 4.78 -1.86 16.49
C LEU A 281 3.36 -2.13 15.99
N ILE A 282 3.21 -2.98 14.97
CA ILE A 282 1.92 -3.35 14.38
C ILE A 282 1.04 -4.04 15.43
N ALA A 283 1.54 -5.03 16.17
CA ALA A 283 0.76 -5.71 17.21
C ALA A 283 0.22 -4.74 18.27
N LYS A 284 1.00 -3.72 18.64
CA LYS A 284 0.55 -2.67 19.57
C LYS A 284 -0.50 -1.74 18.98
N ALA A 285 -0.56 -1.64 17.65
CA ALA A 285 -1.45 -0.75 16.93
C ALA A 285 -2.80 -1.39 16.58
N CYS A 286 -2.92 -2.73 16.57
CA CYS A 286 -4.10 -3.45 16.09
C CYS A 286 -4.82 -4.33 17.16
N PRO A 287 -5.29 -3.78 18.29
CA PRO A 287 -5.93 -4.58 19.35
C PRO A 287 -7.28 -5.21 18.94
N LYS A 288 -7.88 -4.77 17.82
CA LYS A 288 -9.18 -5.22 17.31
C LYS A 288 -9.09 -6.25 16.17
N LEU A 289 -7.87 -6.66 15.79
CA LEU A 289 -7.66 -7.52 14.65
C LEU A 289 -8.25 -8.92 14.89
N THR A 290 -9.10 -9.39 13.97
CA THR A 290 -9.75 -10.70 14.04
C THR A 290 -9.20 -11.67 12.99
N SER A 291 -8.76 -11.16 11.85
CA SER A 291 -8.25 -11.96 10.74
C SER A 291 -6.84 -11.53 10.36
N LEU A 292 -5.89 -12.46 10.40
CA LEU A 292 -4.49 -12.25 10.00
C LEU A 292 -4.09 -13.25 8.92
N SER A 293 -3.49 -12.76 7.84
CA SER A 293 -2.85 -13.59 6.81
C SER A 293 -1.39 -13.18 6.63
N LEU A 294 -0.48 -14.13 6.73
CA LEU A 294 0.96 -13.95 6.52
C LEU A 294 1.40 -14.93 5.43
N SER A 295 1.99 -14.47 4.32
CA SER A 295 2.46 -15.39 3.27
C SER A 295 3.67 -14.86 2.52
N GLU A 296 4.56 -15.72 2.01
CA GLU A 296 5.71 -15.29 1.20
C GLU A 296 6.55 -14.19 1.90
N LEU A 297 6.88 -14.41 3.18
CA LEU A 297 7.70 -13.49 3.97
C LEU A 297 9.14 -13.99 4.04
N GLU A 298 10.07 -13.24 3.45
CA GLU A 298 11.48 -13.60 3.44
C GLU A 298 12.15 -13.24 4.78
N THR A 299 13.16 -14.01 5.16
CA THR A 299 14.07 -13.84 6.33
C THR A 299 13.44 -13.84 7.74
N ILE A 300 12.11 -13.70 7.88
CA ILE A 300 11.43 -13.70 9.19
C ILE A 300 11.45 -15.08 9.86
N SER A 301 11.97 -15.20 11.07
CA SER A 301 11.93 -16.49 11.79
C SER A 301 10.52 -16.86 12.28
N ASP A 302 10.24 -18.16 12.37
CA ASP A 302 8.97 -18.70 12.88
C ASP A 302 8.67 -18.21 14.31
N VAL A 303 9.72 -18.11 15.14
CA VAL A 303 9.66 -17.58 16.50
C VAL A 303 9.10 -16.16 16.53
N GLU A 304 9.48 -15.30 15.58
CA GLU A 304 8.98 -13.93 15.52
C GLU A 304 7.54 -13.86 15.02
N ILE A 305 7.12 -14.77 14.13
CA ILE A 305 5.70 -14.92 13.73
C ILE A 305 4.86 -15.32 14.94
N LEU A 306 5.27 -16.33 15.71
CA LEU A 306 4.55 -16.79 16.90
C LEU A 306 4.46 -15.70 17.98
N LYS A 307 5.56 -14.97 18.24
CA LYS A 307 5.57 -13.82 19.16
C LYS A 307 4.69 -12.66 18.70
N PHE A 308 4.55 -12.48 17.39
CA PHE A 308 3.64 -11.48 16.84
C PHE A 308 2.19 -11.90 17.08
N CYS A 309 1.85 -13.14 16.73
CA CYS A 309 0.49 -13.66 16.87
C CYS A 309 0.05 -13.73 18.34
N SER A 310 0.94 -14.08 19.29
CA SER A 310 0.62 -14.12 20.73
C SER A 310 0.19 -12.78 21.33
N ARG A 311 0.43 -11.67 20.61
CA ARG A 311 0.05 -10.32 21.04
C ARG A 311 -1.31 -9.86 20.47
N LEU A 312 -2.02 -10.74 19.77
CA LEU A 312 -3.30 -10.44 19.12
C LEU A 312 -4.45 -11.16 19.85
N PRO A 313 -5.01 -10.57 20.92
CA PRO A 313 -5.91 -11.28 21.83
C PRO A 313 -7.29 -11.64 21.23
N ARG A 314 -7.66 -11.01 20.11
CA ARG A 314 -8.97 -11.18 19.45
C ARG A 314 -8.89 -11.94 18.12
N LEU A 315 -7.76 -12.57 17.85
CA LEU A 315 -7.52 -13.24 16.58
C LEU A 315 -8.37 -14.52 16.47
N THR A 316 -9.32 -14.52 15.53
CA THR A 316 -10.22 -15.65 15.26
C THR A 316 -9.81 -16.47 14.04
N SER A 317 -9.20 -15.82 13.05
CA SER A 317 -8.71 -16.46 11.83
C SER A 317 -7.23 -16.15 11.61
N LEU A 318 -6.41 -17.20 11.50
CA LEU A 318 -4.99 -17.11 11.20
C LEU A 318 -4.66 -17.93 9.96
N ARG A 319 -4.10 -17.29 8.94
CA ARG A 319 -3.52 -17.95 7.78
C ARG A 319 -2.02 -17.68 7.71
N ILE A 320 -1.23 -18.73 7.59
CA ILE A 320 0.22 -18.70 7.39
C ILE A 320 0.49 -19.48 6.11
N GLY A 321 1.02 -18.82 5.09
CA GLY A 321 1.49 -19.42 3.84
C GLY A 321 3.01 -19.46 3.84
N TYR A 322 3.60 -20.63 3.59
CA TYR A 322 5.05 -20.78 3.47
C TYR A 322 5.48 -20.76 2.01
N ASN A 323 6.71 -20.31 1.77
CA ASN A 323 7.40 -20.59 0.51
C ASN A 323 8.34 -21.77 0.79
N GLU A 324 7.94 -22.98 0.39
CA GLU A 324 8.63 -24.24 0.75
C GLU A 324 10.07 -24.29 0.23
N GLU A 325 10.35 -23.62 -0.88
CA GLU A 325 11.66 -23.69 -1.55
C GLU A 325 12.79 -22.96 -0.81
N ALA A 326 12.46 -21.99 0.05
CA ALA A 326 13.46 -21.03 0.54
C ALA A 326 14.07 -21.38 1.91
N ARG A 327 13.57 -22.39 2.62
CA ARG A 327 13.97 -22.62 4.02
C ARG A 327 14.19 -24.10 4.30
N GLY A 328 15.39 -24.43 4.79
CA GLY A 328 15.70 -25.74 5.35
C GLY A 328 14.79 -26.08 6.53
N THR A 329 14.92 -27.32 7.03
CA THR A 329 14.07 -27.89 8.09
C THR A 329 13.85 -26.89 9.24
N PRO A 330 12.60 -26.74 9.75
CA PRO A 330 12.28 -25.76 10.77
C PRO A 330 13.20 -25.92 11.98
N THR A 331 13.81 -24.83 12.42
CA THR A 331 14.57 -24.84 13.67
C THR A 331 13.59 -25.05 14.80
N ARG A 332 13.65 -26.19 15.49
CA ARG A 332 12.81 -26.50 16.66
C ARG A 332 12.80 -25.28 17.59
N CYS A 333 11.63 -24.71 17.90
CA CYS A 333 11.52 -23.66 18.91
C CYS A 333 11.95 -24.23 20.26
N ARG A 334 13.22 -24.07 20.64
CA ARG A 334 13.75 -24.50 21.94
C ARG A 334 13.19 -23.73 23.13
N ASN A 335 12.43 -22.65 22.89
CA ASN A 335 12.14 -21.65 23.92
C ASN A 335 10.68 -21.57 24.39
N GLY A 336 9.84 -22.56 24.12
CA GLY A 336 8.55 -22.75 24.84
C GLY A 336 7.54 -21.60 24.80
N ILE A 337 7.66 -20.63 23.87
CA ILE A 337 6.62 -19.60 23.69
C ILE A 337 5.51 -20.24 22.88
N VAL A 338 4.59 -20.90 23.56
CA VAL A 338 3.33 -21.37 22.97
C VAL A 338 2.35 -20.20 23.06
N PRO A 339 1.94 -19.59 21.93
CA PRO A 339 0.93 -18.55 21.93
C PRO A 339 -0.42 -19.10 22.43
N GLU A 340 -0.99 -18.51 23.48
CA GLU A 340 -2.37 -18.81 23.90
C GLU A 340 -3.37 -18.09 22.98
N PHE A 341 -4.05 -18.84 22.11
CA PHE A 341 -5.12 -18.29 21.28
C PHE A 341 -6.50 -18.70 21.80
N ARG A 342 -7.07 -17.87 22.68
CA ARG A 342 -8.38 -18.16 23.30
C ARG A 342 -9.56 -18.06 22.35
N THR A 343 -9.40 -17.36 21.23
CA THR A 343 -10.50 -17.01 20.31
C THR A 343 -10.29 -17.56 18.90
N LEU A 344 -9.20 -18.28 18.64
CA LEU A 344 -8.88 -18.78 17.30
C LEU A 344 -9.78 -19.96 16.92
N THR A 345 -10.57 -19.77 15.87
CA THR A 345 -11.52 -20.76 15.36
C THR A 345 -11.09 -21.34 14.01
N SER A 346 -10.26 -20.62 13.26
CA SER A 346 -9.76 -21.02 11.94
C SER A 346 -8.26 -20.85 11.86
N LEU A 347 -7.54 -21.96 11.67
CA LEU A 347 -6.11 -21.99 11.44
C LEU A 347 -5.81 -22.67 10.10
N VAL A 348 -5.14 -21.93 9.21
CA VAL A 348 -4.57 -22.48 7.98
C VAL A 348 -3.08 -22.22 8.05
N ALA A 349 -2.29 -23.25 8.28
CA ALA A 349 -0.84 -23.15 8.35
C ALA A 349 -0.19 -24.41 7.78
N PRO A 350 1.07 -24.37 7.37
CA PRO A 350 1.78 -25.57 6.94
C PRO A 350 1.98 -26.51 8.14
N ALA A 351 2.15 -27.80 7.87
CA ALA A 351 2.11 -28.86 8.90
C ALA A 351 3.09 -28.62 10.06
N ASN A 352 4.29 -28.11 9.77
CA ASN A 352 5.30 -27.76 10.77
C ASN A 352 4.85 -26.64 11.72
N PHE A 353 3.99 -25.73 11.28
CA PHE A 353 3.47 -24.66 12.13
C PHE A 353 2.36 -25.15 13.04
N ILE A 354 1.51 -26.05 12.55
CA ILE A 354 0.36 -26.57 13.31
C ILE A 354 0.82 -27.17 14.65
N LEU A 355 1.98 -27.82 14.68
CA LEU A 355 2.58 -28.38 15.91
C LEU A 355 2.88 -27.34 17.01
N TYR A 356 2.91 -26.04 16.69
CA TYR A 356 3.07 -24.98 17.70
C TYR A 356 1.73 -24.51 18.30
N PHE A 357 0.60 -24.99 17.78
CA PHE A 357 -0.76 -24.62 18.21
C PHE A 357 -1.53 -25.79 18.84
N LEU A 358 -1.02 -27.02 18.72
CA LEU A 358 -1.46 -28.20 19.47
C LEU A 358 -0.67 -28.28 20.77
#